data_AF-M4RLF7-F1
#
_entry.id   AF-M4RLF7-F1
#
_cell.length_a   1.000
_cell.length_b   1.000
_cell.length_c   1.000
_cell.angle_alpha   90.00
_cell.angle_beta   90.00
_cell.angle_gamma   90.00
#
_symmetry.space_group_name_H-M   'P 1'
#
loop_
_entity.id
_entity.type
_entity.pdbx_description
1 polymer ?
#
loop_
_entity_poly.entity_id
_entity_poly.type
_entity_poly.pdbx_seq_one_letter_code
_entity_poly.pdbx_strand_id
1 'polypeptide(L)' 'MRSHLLKSFDKSDMSVELFGHKYDAPFGIAPIGLQGLMWPKAPEILAKAAADLNVPYALSTVS' A
#
# COMPACT_ATOMS: atom_id res chain seq x y z
N MET A 1 -7.74 -8.37 20.69
CA MET A 1 -8.32 -7.07 20.26
C MET A 1 -9.42 -6.71 21.25
N ARG A 2 -9.37 -5.54 21.91
CA ARG A 2 -10.40 -5.12 22.88
C ARG A 2 -11.36 -4.16 22.18
N SER A 3 -12.66 -4.47 22.18
CA SER A 3 -13.65 -3.60 21.56
C SER A 3 -13.93 -2.38 22.45
N HIS A 4 -14.02 -1.22 21.82
CA HIS A 4 -14.48 0.01 22.45
C HIS A 4 -15.83 0.37 21.82
N LEU A 5 -16.90 0.27 22.61
CA LEU A 5 -18.27 0.55 22.17
C LEU A 5 -18.69 1.97 22.61
N LEU A 6 -19.66 2.56 21.91
CA LEU A 6 -20.29 3.85 22.26
C LEU A 6 -19.37 5.09 22.24
N LYS A 7 -18.24 5.02 21.52
CA LYS A 7 -17.47 6.23 21.17
C LYS A 7 -18.13 6.94 20.01
N SER A 8 -18.24 8.28 20.09
CA SER A 8 -18.60 9.10 18.94
C SER A 8 -17.61 8.83 17.80
N PHE A 9 -18.15 8.57 16.61
CA PHE A 9 -17.40 8.24 15.41
C PHE A 9 -17.91 9.11 14.26
N ASP A 10 -17.00 9.85 13.64
CA ASP A 10 -17.32 10.74 12.51
C ASP A 10 -16.84 10.10 11.20
N LYS A 11 -15.54 9.79 11.11
CA LYS A 11 -14.93 9.16 9.93
C LYS A 11 -13.63 8.44 10.28
N SER A 12 -13.23 7.50 9.43
CA SER A 12 -11.93 6.83 9.51
C SER A 12 -10.95 7.52 8.56
N ASP A 13 -9.97 8.22 9.10
CA ASP A 13 -8.81 8.67 8.33
C ASP A 13 -7.77 7.55 8.31
N MET A 14 -7.45 7.08 7.11
CA MET A 14 -6.45 6.02 6.89
C MET A 14 -5.10 6.58 6.45
N SER A 15 -4.99 7.89 6.26
CA SER A 15 -3.74 8.50 5.83
C SER A 15 -2.65 8.36 6.90
N VAL A 16 -1.41 8.18 6.46
CA VAL A 16 -0.24 8.04 7.34
C VAL A 16 0.95 8.75 6.72
N GLU A 17 1.81 9.30 7.57
CA GLU A 17 3.10 9.83 7.13
C GLU A 17 4.18 8.76 7.33
N LEU A 18 4.87 8.39 6.25
CA LEU A 18 5.98 7.45 6.26
C LEU A 18 7.15 8.05 5.46
N PHE A 19 8.34 8.10 6.08
CA PHE A 19 9.56 8.61 5.46
C PHE A 19 9.43 10.02 4.85
N GLY A 20 8.65 10.91 5.47
CA GLY A 20 8.42 12.28 5.00
C GLY A 20 7.41 12.41 3.86
N HIS A 21 6.70 11.33 3.51
CA HIS A 21 5.62 11.33 2.53
C HIS A 21 4.29 10.93 3.16
N LYS A 22 3.23 11.69 2.85
CA LYS A 22 1.87 11.37 3.29
C LYS A 22 1.22 10.43 2.27
N TYR A 23 0.91 9.21 2.71
CA TYR A 23 0.19 8.19 1.95
C TYR A 23 -1.28 8.15 2.38
N ASP A 24 -2.14 7.70 1.47
CA ASP A 24 -3.59 7.69 1.68
C ASP A 24 -4.07 6.48 2.50
N ALA A 25 -3.21 5.48 2.68
CA ALA A 25 -3.49 4.27 3.45
C ALA A 25 -2.24 3.74 4.19
N PRO A 26 -2.41 3.02 5.32
CA PRO A 26 -1.30 2.55 6.14
C PRO A 26 -0.81 1.16 5.72
N PHE A 27 -0.83 0.88 4.41
CA PHE A 27 -0.34 -0.36 3.80
C PHE A 27 0.18 -0.09 2.40
N GLY A 28 0.99 -1.01 1.87
CA GLY A 28 1.56 -0.91 0.54
C GLY A 28 1.90 -2.26 -0.07
N ILE A 29 2.50 -2.24 -1.24
CA ILE A 29 2.90 -3.44 -1.99
C ILE A 29 4.33 -3.82 -1.59
N ALA A 30 4.46 -5.01 -1.01
CA ALA A 30 5.73 -5.57 -0.60
C ALA A 30 6.60 -5.97 -1.82
N PRO A 31 7.93 -6.02 -1.68
CA PRO A 31 8.81 -6.47 -2.74
C PRO A 31 8.64 -7.98 -2.95
N ILE A 32 8.19 -8.36 -4.15
CA ILE A 32 8.02 -9.76 -4.55
C ILE A 32 8.99 -10.03 -5.71
N GLY A 33 9.74 -11.12 -5.64
CA GLY A 33 10.59 -11.58 -6.74
C GLY A 33 9.83 -12.41 -7.75
N LEU A 34 10.36 -12.53 -8.98
CA LEU A 34 9.79 -13.35 -10.05
C LEU A 34 8.33 -12.99 -10.40
N GLN A 35 7.96 -11.71 -10.31
CA GLN A 35 6.58 -11.26 -10.53
C GLN A 35 6.11 -11.51 -11.97
N GLY A 36 7.03 -11.60 -12.93
CA GLY A 36 6.73 -11.98 -14.31
C GLY A 36 6.15 -13.40 -14.46
N LEU A 37 6.36 -14.30 -13.48
CA LEU A 37 5.72 -15.62 -13.46
C LEU A 37 4.27 -15.59 -12.98
N MET A 38 3.88 -14.56 -12.21
CA MET A 38 2.52 -14.41 -11.73
C MET A 38 1.60 -13.88 -12.83
N TRP A 39 2.06 -12.84 -13.53
CA TRP A 39 1.32 -12.21 -14.62
C TRP A 39 2.25 -11.36 -15.49
N PRO A 40 2.05 -11.28 -16.82
CA PRO A 40 2.83 -10.40 -17.68
C PRO A 40 2.77 -8.94 -17.22
N LYS A 41 3.93 -8.30 -17.04
CA LYS A 41 4.08 -6.90 -16.58
C LYS A 41 3.53 -6.61 -15.18
N ALA A 42 3.51 -7.62 -14.30
CA ALA A 42 3.03 -7.45 -12.92
C ALA A 42 3.74 -6.31 -12.15
N PRO A 43 5.07 -6.13 -12.21
CA PRO A 43 5.73 -5.01 -11.53
C PRO A 43 5.21 -3.64 -11.98
N GLU A 44 5.06 -3.44 -13.29
CA GLU A 44 4.64 -2.16 -13.86
C GLU A 44 3.18 -1.84 -13.55
N ILE A 45 2.32 -2.87 -13.60
CA ILE A 45 0.91 -2.73 -13.24
C ILE A 45 0.78 -2.34 -11.76
N LEU A 46 1.51 -3.02 -10.89
CA LEU A 46 1.48 -2.78 -9.44
C LEU A 46 2.10 -1.43 -9.07
N ALA A 47 3.22 -1.05 -9.69
CA ALA A 47 3.84 0.25 -9.48
C ALA A 47 2.93 1.39 -9.94
N LYS A 48 2.27 1.24 -11.09
CA LYS A 48 1.29 2.22 -11.57
C LYS A 48 0.10 2.34 -10.61
N ALA A 49 -0.47 1.23 -10.18
CA ALA A 49 -1.58 1.24 -9.23
C ALA A 49 -1.18 1.88 -7.89
N ALA A 50 0.03 1.61 -7.41
CA ALA A 50 0.55 2.21 -6.18
C ALA A 50 0.67 3.73 -6.28
N ALA A 51 1.17 4.23 -7.41
CA ALA A 51 1.27 5.65 -7.68
C ALA A 51 -0.12 6.32 -7.81
N ASP A 52 -1.04 5.69 -8.56
CA ASP A 52 -2.39 6.22 -8.77
C ASP A 52 -3.21 6.28 -7.46
N LEU A 53 -2.98 5.35 -6.53
CA LEU A 53 -3.65 5.27 -5.22
C LEU A 53 -2.86 5.91 -4.07
N ASN A 54 -1.70 6.51 -4.34
CA ASN A 54 -0.81 7.09 -3.33
C ASN A 54 -0.54 6.12 -2.15
N VAL A 55 -0.10 4.90 -2.46
CA VAL A 55 0.33 3.90 -1.48
C VAL A 55 1.78 3.47 -1.72
N PRO A 56 2.54 3.06 -0.68
CA PRO A 56 3.92 2.64 -0.84
C PRO A 56 4.08 1.42 -1.76
N TYR A 57 5.13 1.41 -2.58
CA TYR A 57 5.55 0.26 -3.39
C TYR A 57 7.04 0.04 -3.25
N ALA A 58 7.45 -1.21 -3.02
CA ALA A 58 8.84 -1.61 -2.98
C ALA A 58 9.15 -2.60 -4.13
N LEU A 59 10.14 -2.28 -4.95
CA LEU A 59 10.60 -3.14 -6.04
C LEU A 59 11.63 -4.15 -5.51
N SER A 60 11.51 -5.42 -5.95
CA SER A 60 12.52 -6.43 -5.64
C SER A 60 13.74 -6.29 -6.54
N THR A 61 14.91 -6.73 -6.08
CA THR A 61 16.12 -6.76 -6.93
C THR A 61 16.10 -7.91 -7.95
N VAL A 62 15.14 -8.84 -7.83
CA VAL A 62 14.92 -9.99 -8.72
C VAL A 62 13.55 -9.90 -9.41
N SER A 63 13.23 -8.71 -9.93
CA SER A 63 11.98 -8.39 -10.63
C SER A 63 11.95 -8.85 -12.08
#